data_AF-A0AAJ0DM96-F1
#
_entry.id   AF-A0AAJ0DM96-F1
#
_cell.length_a   1.000
_cell.length_b   1.000
_cell.length_c   1.000
_cell.angle_alpha   90.00
_cell.angle_beta   90.00
_cell.angle_gamma   90.00
#
_symmetry.space_group_name_H-M   'P 1'
#
loop_
_entity.id
_entity.type
_entity.pdbx_description
1 polymer ?
#
loop_
_entity_poly.entity_id
_entity_poly.type
_entity_poly.pdbx_seq_one_letter_code
_entity_poly.pdbx_strand_id
1 'polypeptide(L)'
;MASAAAAAYETVGSDFAIDTLHTFFVAGPKHDQVLQLKVQLLNDGGRFLTRVVTVEQSGKPVVHVTCSFVRTSAMTGPSMTHSVQRTGTETIEAITLDDLEVGANTQGPVMKYQRLSLTPTHSPLSSKLYTSAATLSPPLLSSSTRIQALGIIALSDYHVLGAPPAVHGISVGQPGINDYSRTPTTNHFSLFTSLNHTIRFHLHEGFRADELCYVEVNSPWTSKRRAEVQSRIFTGDGRLVASCVQGSYYVLKEGKRGFQASMASDNLDVEWMASSLDFTGVQPLALVPPGPGSTQYSERFLSKL
;
A
#
# COMPACT_ATOMS: atom_id res chain seq x y z
N MET A 1 0.94 9.34 4.12
CA MET A 1 1.79 8.33 4.79
C MET A 1 3.22 8.83 5.03
N ALA A 2 3.92 9.30 3.99
CA ALA A 2 5.30 9.79 4.14
C ALA A 2 5.46 10.85 5.23
N SER A 3 4.59 11.86 5.31
CA SER A 3 4.64 12.86 6.40
C SER A 3 4.49 12.25 7.80
N ALA A 4 3.68 11.20 7.95
CA ALA A 4 3.52 10.50 9.22
C ALA A 4 4.79 9.73 9.59
N ALA A 5 5.41 9.04 8.63
CA ALA A 5 6.70 8.40 8.82
C ALA A 5 7.81 9.41 9.13
N ALA A 6 7.78 10.59 8.50
CA ALA A 6 8.72 11.68 8.78
C ALA A 6 8.58 12.16 10.23
N ALA A 7 7.35 12.42 10.69
CA ALA A 7 7.11 12.77 12.08
C ALA A 7 7.56 11.67 13.07
N ALA A 8 7.38 10.39 12.72
CA ALA A 8 7.92 9.28 13.51
C ALA A 8 9.46 9.29 13.54
N TYR A 9 10.12 9.58 12.41
CA TYR A 9 11.58 9.68 12.30
C TYR A 9 12.20 10.77 13.20
N GLU A 10 11.47 11.86 13.45
CA GLU A 10 11.90 12.92 14.39
C GLU A 10 12.01 12.43 15.85
N THR A 11 11.43 11.26 16.16
CA THR A 11 11.42 10.67 17.52
C THR A 11 12.31 9.44 17.68
N VAL A 12 13.16 9.14 16.69
CA VAL A 12 14.06 7.97 16.68
C VAL A 12 15.49 8.39 16.34
N GLY A 13 16.47 7.70 16.94
CA GLY A 13 17.90 7.93 16.72
C GLY A 13 18.33 7.70 15.26
N SER A 14 19.36 8.42 14.80
CA SER A 14 19.87 8.37 13.42
C SER A 14 20.34 6.98 12.98
N ASP A 15 20.63 6.12 13.93
CA ASP A 15 21.04 4.72 13.78
C ASP A 15 19.87 3.76 13.53
N PHE A 16 18.63 4.25 13.44
CA PHE A 16 17.45 3.47 13.10
C PHE A 16 16.93 3.76 11.69
N ALA A 17 16.54 2.70 10.99
CA ALA A 17 15.86 2.74 9.71
C ALA A 17 14.44 2.18 9.85
N ILE A 18 13.48 2.71 9.09
CA ILE A 18 12.13 2.16 9.05
C ILE A 18 12.17 0.79 8.37
N ASP A 19 11.54 -0.20 8.99
CA ASP A 19 11.41 -1.55 8.46
C ASP A 19 9.99 -1.81 7.96
N THR A 20 9.01 -1.37 8.73
CA THR A 20 7.59 -1.61 8.46
C THR A 20 6.77 -0.35 8.65
N LEU A 21 5.78 -0.16 7.79
CA LEU A 21 4.74 0.84 7.95
C LEU A 21 3.37 0.20 7.70
N HIS A 22 2.44 0.40 8.63
CA HIS A 22 1.03 0.03 8.46
C HIS A 22 0.16 1.29 8.53
N THR A 23 -0.71 1.48 7.56
CA THR A 23 -1.62 2.63 7.49
C THR A 23 -3.07 2.18 7.42
N PHE A 24 -3.93 2.85 8.19
CA PHE A 24 -5.38 2.78 8.04
C PHE A 24 -5.92 4.17 7.65
N PHE A 25 -6.68 4.21 6.56
CA PHE A 25 -7.37 5.43 6.13
C PHE A 25 -8.75 5.47 6.78
N VAL A 26 -8.98 6.45 7.65
CA VAL A 26 -10.22 6.57 8.43
C VAL A 26 -11.22 7.48 7.71
N ALA A 27 -10.75 8.62 7.21
CA ALA A 27 -11.55 9.59 6.49
C ALA A 27 -10.70 10.33 5.44
N GLY A 28 -11.33 10.78 4.36
CA GLY A 28 -10.69 11.60 3.35
C GLY A 28 -10.32 12.97 3.94
N PRO A 29 -9.04 13.36 3.98
CA PRO A 29 -8.64 14.66 4.50
C PRO A 29 -9.12 15.78 3.57
N LYS A 30 -9.46 16.93 4.15
CA LYS A 30 -9.77 18.15 3.40
C LYS A 30 -8.48 18.86 3.01
N HIS A 31 -8.36 19.25 1.74
CA HIS A 31 -7.14 19.84 1.17
C HIS A 31 -6.82 21.24 1.71
N ASP A 32 -7.82 21.95 2.23
CA ASP A 32 -7.76 23.31 2.74
C ASP A 32 -7.50 23.38 4.26
N GLN A 33 -7.33 22.22 4.92
CA GLN A 33 -7.13 22.14 6.37
C GLN A 33 -5.78 21.53 6.74
N VAL A 34 -5.13 22.10 7.74
CA VAL A 34 -3.83 21.62 8.25
C VAL A 34 -3.99 20.23 8.87
N LEU A 35 -3.05 19.34 8.55
CA LEU A 35 -2.91 18.04 9.19
C LEU A 35 -2.08 18.19 10.47
N GLN A 36 -2.62 17.72 11.59
CA GLN A 36 -1.89 17.61 12.85
C GLN A 36 -1.39 16.17 13.03
N LEU A 37 -0.10 16.00 13.28
CA LEU A 37 0.51 14.68 13.44
C LEU A 37 0.90 14.48 14.90
N LYS A 38 0.26 13.52 15.57
CA LYS A 38 0.56 13.16 16.96
C LYS A 38 1.30 11.84 16.99
N VAL A 39 2.54 11.86 17.49
CA VAL A 39 3.38 10.68 17.58
C VAL A 39 3.34 10.12 19.00
N GLN A 40 2.92 8.87 19.13
CA GLN A 40 3.01 8.08 20.35
C GLN A 40 4.18 7.11 20.24
N LEU A 41 5.04 7.12 21.26
CA LEU A 41 6.15 6.18 21.40
C LEU A 41 5.61 4.94 22.11
N LEU A 42 5.48 3.81 21.39
CA LEU A 42 5.00 2.58 22.00
C LEU A 42 6.11 1.84 22.76
N ASN A 43 7.33 1.85 22.23
CA ASN A 43 8.47 1.24 22.89
C ASN A 43 9.80 1.86 22.42
N ASP A 44 10.81 1.77 23.29
CA ASP A 44 12.20 2.14 22.99
C ASP A 44 13.17 0.97 23.24
N GLY A 45 13.01 -0.09 22.45
CA GLY A 45 13.87 -1.27 22.53
C GLY A 45 15.27 -1.05 21.96
N GLY A 46 16.23 -1.85 22.43
CA GLY A 46 17.62 -1.79 21.94
C GLY A 46 17.77 -2.12 20.45
N ARG A 47 16.90 -2.96 19.88
CA ARG A 47 16.96 -3.37 18.46
C ARG A 47 15.81 -2.82 17.61
N PHE A 48 14.62 -2.71 18.21
CA PHE A 48 13.40 -2.33 17.51
C PHE A 48 12.65 -1.23 18.26
N LEU A 49 12.14 -0.26 17.53
CA LEU A 49 11.30 0.83 18.03
C LEU A 49 9.98 0.82 17.29
N THR A 50 8.90 1.20 17.97
CA THR A 50 7.58 1.33 17.38
C THR A 50 7.01 2.69 17.70
N ARG A 51 6.48 3.35 16.67
CA ARG A 51 5.79 4.64 16.75
C ARG A 51 4.40 4.49 16.15
N VAL A 52 3.41 5.05 16.82
CA VAL A 52 2.06 5.22 16.28
C VAL A 52 1.86 6.69 16.00
N VAL A 53 1.43 7.03 14.81
CA VAL A 53 1.15 8.39 14.38
C VAL A 53 -0.32 8.49 14.06
N THR A 54 -1.01 9.36 14.80
CA THR A 54 -2.37 9.76 14.51
C THR A 54 -2.32 11.05 13.72
N VAL A 55 -2.83 11.02 12.48
CA VAL A 55 -3.02 12.22 11.67
C VAL A 55 -4.45 12.70 11.87
N GLU A 56 -4.61 13.94 12.28
CA GLU A 56 -5.89 14.54 12.62
C GLU A 56 -6.17 15.82 11.81
N GLN A 57 -7.47 16.09 11.58
CA GLN A 57 -7.98 17.39 11.17
C GLN A 57 -9.09 17.81 12.14
N SER A 58 -9.01 19.03 12.67
CA SER A 58 -9.98 19.55 13.66
C SER A 58 -10.21 18.59 14.83
N GLY A 59 -9.13 17.97 15.33
CA GLY A 59 -9.15 17.01 16.44
C GLY A 59 -9.76 15.64 16.12
N LYS A 60 -10.05 15.34 14.84
CA LYS A 60 -10.60 14.06 14.39
C LYS A 60 -9.56 13.26 13.60
N PRO A 61 -9.30 11.99 13.94
CA PRO A 61 -8.41 11.13 13.16
C PRO A 61 -8.89 10.97 11.72
N VAL A 62 -7.97 11.18 10.77
CA VAL A 62 -8.18 10.94 9.34
C VAL A 62 -7.33 9.78 8.85
N VAL A 63 -6.15 9.57 9.45
CA VAL A 63 -5.23 8.48 9.12
C VAL A 63 -4.54 8.01 10.39
N HIS A 64 -4.39 6.71 10.57
CA HIS A 64 -3.49 6.12 11.57
C HIS A 64 -2.35 5.40 10.90
N VAL A 65 -1.13 5.61 11.37
CA VAL A 65 0.08 4.98 10.84
C VAL A 65 0.90 4.38 11.98
N THR A 66 1.25 3.09 11.89
CA THR A 66 2.20 2.46 12.79
C THR A 66 3.50 2.21 12.05
N CYS A 67 4.60 2.76 12.55
CA CYS A 67 5.95 2.57 12.01
C CYS A 67 6.76 1.69 12.96
N SER A 68 7.39 0.65 12.43
CA SER A 68 8.42 -0.12 13.13
C SER A 68 9.78 0.21 12.54
N PHE A 69 10.75 0.43 13.41
CA PHE A 69 12.12 0.75 13.07
C PHE A 69 13.07 -0.32 13.59
N VAL A 70 14.13 -0.57 12.85
CA VAL A 70 15.21 -1.49 13.22
C VAL A 70 16.52 -0.70 13.34
N ARG A 71 17.31 -1.03 14.36
CA ARG A 71 18.66 -0.47 14.52
C ARG A 71 19.54 -1.02 13.41
N THR A 72 20.18 -0.15 12.65
CA THR A 72 21.06 -0.50 11.51
C THR A 72 22.17 -1.48 11.90
N SER A 73 22.81 -1.28 13.04
CA SER A 73 23.83 -2.22 13.54
C SER A 73 23.29 -3.61 13.87
N ALA A 74 22.00 -3.75 14.20
CA ALA A 74 21.37 -5.04 14.44
C ALA A 74 21.12 -5.84 13.14
N MET A 75 21.29 -5.20 11.98
CA MET A 75 21.21 -5.85 10.66
C MET A 75 22.59 -6.32 10.16
N THR A 76 23.65 -6.13 10.95
CA THR A 76 25.01 -6.58 10.62
C THR A 76 25.31 -7.92 11.30
N GLY A 77 25.79 -8.91 10.55
CA GLY A 77 26.15 -10.24 11.07
C GLY A 77 25.76 -11.40 10.14
N PRO A 78 26.13 -12.65 10.49
CA PRO A 78 25.73 -13.83 9.73
C PRO A 78 24.21 -13.94 9.60
N SER A 79 23.71 -14.09 8.37
CA SER A 79 22.27 -14.14 8.09
C SER A 79 21.96 -15.00 6.85
N MET A 80 20.68 -15.30 6.64
CA MET A 80 20.18 -15.91 5.42
C MET A 80 19.77 -14.82 4.44
N THR A 81 19.99 -15.03 3.14
CA THR A 81 19.65 -14.04 2.12
C THR A 81 19.00 -14.69 0.91
N HIS A 82 17.83 -14.20 0.54
CA HIS A 82 17.16 -14.48 -0.74
C HIS A 82 16.22 -13.33 -1.05
N SER A 83 15.89 -13.14 -2.32
CA SER A 83 14.87 -12.20 -2.76
C SER A 83 14.24 -12.68 -4.06
N VAL A 84 12.99 -12.30 -4.29
CA VAL A 84 12.36 -12.46 -5.59
C VAL A 84 12.99 -11.50 -6.58
N GLN A 85 13.06 -11.92 -7.84
CA GLN A 85 13.44 -11.05 -8.94
C GLN A 85 12.20 -10.36 -9.53
N ARG A 86 12.44 -9.26 -10.24
CA ARG A 86 11.42 -8.61 -11.06
C ARG A 86 10.87 -9.60 -12.10
N THR A 87 9.56 -9.60 -12.29
CA THR A 87 8.88 -10.49 -13.25
C THR A 87 8.78 -9.85 -14.64
N GLY A 88 8.48 -8.56 -14.69
CA GLY A 88 8.48 -7.75 -15.90
C GLY A 88 9.88 -7.67 -16.52
N THR A 89 9.90 -7.52 -17.84
CA THR A 89 11.14 -7.50 -18.64
C THR A 89 11.43 -6.13 -19.25
N GLU A 90 10.49 -5.20 -19.12
CA GLU A 90 10.57 -3.86 -19.68
C GLU A 90 11.67 -3.06 -18.99
N THR A 91 12.60 -2.51 -19.76
CA THR A 91 13.61 -1.57 -19.25
C THR A 91 13.50 -0.28 -20.04
N ILE A 92 13.58 0.85 -19.34
CA ILE A 92 13.51 2.19 -19.94
C ILE A 92 14.66 3.02 -19.38
N GLU A 93 15.21 3.92 -20.18
CA GLU A 93 16.25 4.84 -19.74
C GLU A 93 15.67 5.99 -18.90
N ALA A 94 14.48 6.47 -19.26
CA ALA A 94 13.78 7.54 -18.59
C ALA A 94 12.27 7.45 -18.81
N ILE A 95 11.50 8.06 -17.90
CA ILE A 95 10.06 8.27 -18.09
C ILE A 95 9.87 9.34 -19.17
N THR A 96 9.24 8.93 -20.28
CA THR A 96 8.95 9.79 -21.44
C THR A 96 7.48 10.13 -21.56
N LEU A 97 6.60 9.32 -20.96
CA LEU A 97 5.17 9.55 -20.87
C LEU A 97 4.77 9.56 -19.39
N ASP A 98 4.77 10.74 -18.78
CA ASP A 98 4.35 10.89 -17.40
C ASP A 98 2.82 10.91 -17.31
N ASP A 99 2.26 9.86 -16.71
CA ASP A 99 0.82 9.69 -16.46
C ASP A 99 0.31 10.67 -15.40
N LEU A 100 1.19 11.24 -14.57
CA LEU A 100 0.82 12.20 -13.52
C LEU A 100 0.85 13.66 -14.00
N GLU A 101 1.37 13.92 -15.20
CA GLU A 101 1.57 15.29 -15.70
C GLU A 101 0.26 16.09 -15.74
N VAL A 102 -0.86 15.46 -16.14
CA VAL A 102 -2.16 16.13 -16.32
C VAL A 102 -2.84 16.50 -14.97
N GLY A 103 -2.25 16.15 -13.83
CA GLY A 103 -2.71 16.58 -12.50
C GLY A 103 -1.64 17.28 -11.66
N ALA A 104 -0.41 17.36 -12.15
CA ALA A 104 0.72 17.87 -11.40
C ALA A 104 0.64 19.40 -11.23
N ASN A 105 0.83 19.85 -10.00
CA ASN A 105 0.89 21.26 -9.64
C ASN A 105 1.94 21.49 -8.54
N THR A 106 2.04 22.71 -8.01
CA THR A 106 3.03 23.07 -6.99
C THR A 106 2.89 22.30 -5.68
N GLN A 107 1.75 21.65 -5.43
CA GLN A 107 1.48 20.81 -4.27
C GLN A 107 1.73 19.31 -4.53
N GLY A 108 2.06 18.94 -5.77
CA GLY A 108 2.42 17.58 -6.17
C GLY A 108 1.59 17.03 -7.35
N PRO A 109 1.77 15.74 -7.66
CA PRO A 109 2.71 14.82 -7.02
C PRO A 109 4.17 15.18 -7.32
N VAL A 110 5.06 14.97 -6.35
CA VAL A 110 6.51 15.23 -6.47
C VAL A 110 7.24 14.04 -7.13
N MET A 111 6.65 13.47 -8.16
CA MET A 111 7.16 12.29 -8.85
C MET A 111 6.67 12.23 -10.29
N LYS A 112 7.39 11.48 -11.12
CA LYS A 112 6.94 11.03 -12.44
C LYS A 112 6.53 9.58 -12.37
N TYR A 113 5.55 9.19 -13.16
CA TYR A 113 5.07 7.82 -13.21
C TYR A 113 4.67 7.44 -14.63
N GLN A 114 5.09 6.28 -15.11
CA GLN A 114 4.72 5.77 -16.43
C GLN A 114 4.28 4.31 -16.31
N ARG A 115 3.04 4.03 -16.69
CA ARG A 115 2.57 2.66 -16.89
C ARG A 115 3.24 2.08 -18.13
N LEU A 116 3.86 0.92 -18.00
CA LEU A 116 4.63 0.27 -19.07
C LEU A 116 3.83 -0.83 -19.75
N SER A 117 3.22 -1.71 -18.95
CA SER A 117 2.55 -2.89 -19.47
C SER A 117 1.50 -3.47 -18.53
N LEU A 118 0.69 -4.34 -19.13
CA LEU A 118 -0.28 -5.18 -18.45
C LEU A 118 -0.18 -6.59 -19.03
N THR A 119 0.58 -7.46 -18.37
CA THR A 119 0.90 -8.80 -18.89
C THR A 119 0.11 -9.90 -18.16
N PRO A 120 -0.44 -10.90 -18.87
CA PRO A 120 -1.01 -12.08 -18.22
C PRO A 120 0.05 -12.85 -17.44
N THR A 121 -0.28 -13.37 -16.26
CA THR A 121 0.62 -14.27 -15.51
C THR A 121 0.34 -15.75 -15.84
N HIS A 122 1.34 -16.61 -15.69
CA HIS A 122 1.27 -18.04 -16.03
C HIS A 122 0.41 -18.89 -15.06
N SER A 123 -0.18 -18.31 -14.01
CA SER A 123 -1.03 -19.03 -13.05
C SER A 123 -2.49 -19.04 -13.54
N PRO A 124 -3.23 -20.18 -13.50
CA PRO A 124 -4.51 -20.36 -14.18
C PRO A 124 -5.72 -19.62 -13.56
N LEU A 125 -5.50 -18.56 -12.79
CA LEU A 125 -6.56 -17.66 -12.32
C LEU A 125 -6.18 -16.22 -12.60
N SER A 126 -6.58 -15.72 -13.77
CA SER A 126 -6.96 -14.32 -14.06
C SER A 126 -6.21 -13.21 -13.28
N SER A 127 -4.89 -13.29 -13.14
CA SER A 127 -4.10 -12.20 -12.54
C SER A 127 -3.18 -11.63 -13.60
N LYS A 128 -3.29 -10.32 -13.81
CA LYS A 128 -2.42 -9.57 -14.70
C LYS A 128 -1.36 -8.88 -13.85
N LEU A 129 -0.12 -8.90 -14.31
CA LEU A 129 0.95 -8.11 -13.75
C LEU A 129 0.90 -6.73 -14.41
N TYR A 130 0.75 -5.72 -13.57
CA TYR A 130 0.78 -4.33 -13.97
C TYR A 130 2.15 -3.77 -13.64
N THR A 131 2.90 -3.37 -14.67
CA THR A 131 4.26 -2.85 -14.50
C THR A 131 4.30 -1.37 -14.81
N SER A 132 4.90 -0.61 -13.91
CA SER A 132 5.13 0.82 -14.07
C SER A 132 6.57 1.18 -13.72
N ALA A 133 7.03 2.31 -14.25
CA ALA A 133 8.24 2.98 -13.80
C ALA A 133 7.87 4.26 -13.06
N ALA A 134 8.65 4.61 -12.03
CA ALA A 134 8.41 5.81 -11.24
C ALA A 134 9.73 6.36 -10.69
N THR A 135 9.77 7.68 -10.47
CA THR A 135 10.91 8.37 -9.83
C THR A 135 10.41 9.65 -9.18
N LEU A 136 10.97 10.03 -8.03
CA LEU A 136 10.74 11.37 -7.50
C LEU A 136 11.32 12.43 -8.43
N SER A 137 10.63 13.58 -8.47
CA SER A 137 11.00 14.73 -9.30
C SER A 137 10.53 16.03 -8.63
N PRO A 138 11.40 17.05 -8.44
CA PRO A 138 12.81 17.10 -8.85
C PRO A 138 13.72 16.14 -8.04
N PRO A 139 14.98 15.94 -8.46
CA PRO A 139 15.94 15.13 -7.72
C PRO A 139 16.09 15.56 -6.26
N LEU A 140 16.22 14.58 -5.38
CA LEU A 140 16.42 14.76 -3.94
C LEU A 140 17.83 15.29 -3.68
N LEU A 141 17.90 16.43 -2.97
CA LEU A 141 19.17 17.03 -2.56
C LEU A 141 19.92 16.19 -1.51
N SER A 142 19.19 15.39 -0.73
CA SER A 142 19.77 14.59 0.36
C SER A 142 19.98 13.13 -0.06
N SER A 143 21.14 12.58 0.26
CA SER A 143 21.43 11.13 0.18
C SER A 143 21.03 10.36 1.45
N SER A 144 20.39 11.01 2.42
CA SER A 144 19.95 10.38 3.67
C SER A 144 19.02 9.20 3.41
N THR A 145 19.37 8.02 3.94
CA THR A 145 18.54 6.81 3.84
C THR A 145 17.12 7.03 4.34
N ARG A 146 16.94 7.89 5.35
CA ARG A 146 15.61 8.30 5.84
C ARG A 146 14.80 9.01 4.76
N ILE A 147 15.41 9.99 4.08
CA ILE A 147 14.75 10.75 3.01
C ILE A 147 14.44 9.84 1.82
N GLN A 148 15.35 8.93 1.47
CA GLN A 148 15.12 7.95 0.41
C GLN A 148 13.96 7.00 0.75
N ALA A 149 13.90 6.49 1.99
CA ALA A 149 12.78 5.67 2.45
C ALA A 149 11.44 6.44 2.44
N LEU A 150 11.43 7.71 2.86
CA LEU A 150 10.24 8.57 2.77
C LEU A 150 9.77 8.75 1.33
N GLY A 151 10.70 8.84 0.38
CA GLY A 151 10.38 8.88 -1.04
C GLY A 151 9.71 7.61 -1.55
N ILE A 152 10.21 6.43 -1.15
CA ILE A 152 9.57 5.15 -1.46
C ILE A 152 8.16 5.06 -0.85
N ILE A 153 7.98 5.53 0.39
CA ILE A 153 6.65 5.58 1.01
C ILE A 153 5.70 6.44 0.18
N ALA A 154 6.15 7.62 -0.27
CA ALA A 154 5.34 8.53 -1.07
C ALA A 154 4.96 7.95 -2.44
N LEU A 155 5.83 7.15 -3.04
CA LEU A 155 5.65 6.57 -4.37
C LEU A 155 4.80 5.27 -4.34
N SER A 156 4.78 4.58 -3.20
CA SER A 156 4.21 3.23 -3.07
C SER A 156 2.69 3.10 -3.28
N ASP A 157 1.93 4.18 -3.20
CA ASP A 157 0.46 4.19 -3.30
C ASP A 157 -0.08 4.87 -4.57
N TYR A 158 0.79 5.28 -5.50
CA TYR A 158 0.39 5.89 -6.77
C TYR A 158 0.05 4.85 -7.84
N HIS A 159 -1.08 5.03 -8.51
CA HIS A 159 -1.62 4.20 -9.60
C HIS A 159 -1.85 2.71 -9.31
N VAL A 160 -1.57 2.23 -8.10
CA VAL A 160 -1.78 0.82 -7.72
C VAL A 160 -3.25 0.40 -7.69
N LEU A 161 -4.19 1.34 -7.45
CA LEU A 161 -5.63 1.09 -7.48
C LEU A 161 -6.20 0.84 -8.90
N GLY A 162 -5.41 1.08 -9.95
CA GLY A 162 -5.79 0.74 -11.32
C GLY A 162 -5.66 -0.76 -11.62
N ALA A 163 -4.88 -1.51 -10.83
CA ALA A 163 -4.59 -2.91 -11.10
C ALA A 163 -5.83 -3.82 -10.98
N PRO A 164 -6.67 -3.73 -9.92
CA PRO A 164 -7.84 -4.61 -9.83
C PRO A 164 -8.87 -4.41 -10.98
N PRO A 165 -9.27 -3.18 -11.34
CA PRO A 165 -10.13 -2.97 -12.51
C PRO A 165 -9.54 -3.47 -13.83
N ALA A 166 -8.22 -3.34 -14.02
CA ALA A 166 -7.52 -3.75 -15.25
C ALA A 166 -7.56 -5.27 -15.49
N VAL A 167 -7.60 -6.08 -14.42
CA VAL A 167 -7.84 -7.53 -14.51
C VAL A 167 -9.14 -7.82 -15.25
N HIS A 168 -10.19 -7.06 -14.92
CA HIS A 168 -11.55 -7.22 -15.47
C HIS A 168 -11.81 -6.43 -16.76
N GLY A 169 -10.79 -5.75 -17.31
CA GLY A 169 -10.96 -4.88 -18.48
C GLY A 169 -11.85 -3.66 -18.22
N ILE A 170 -12.01 -3.25 -16.95
CA ILE A 170 -12.80 -2.09 -16.56
C ILE A 170 -11.89 -0.89 -16.44
N SER A 171 -12.22 0.19 -17.15
CA SER A 171 -11.45 1.43 -17.08
C SER A 171 -11.81 2.32 -15.88
N VAL A 172 -10.78 2.98 -15.35
CA VAL A 172 -10.85 4.04 -14.33
C VAL A 172 -10.79 5.46 -14.93
N GLY A 173 -10.93 5.59 -16.26
CA GLY A 173 -10.93 6.87 -16.97
C GLY A 173 -9.56 7.44 -17.32
N GLN A 174 -8.50 6.69 -17.03
CA GLN A 174 -7.13 7.06 -17.42
C GLN A 174 -6.92 6.82 -18.93
N PRO A 175 -5.99 7.53 -19.59
CA PRO A 175 -5.54 7.17 -20.93
C PRO A 175 -5.06 5.72 -21.01
N GLY A 176 -5.01 5.17 -22.21
CA GLY A 176 -4.42 3.85 -22.45
C GLY A 176 -2.96 3.79 -22.00
N ILE A 177 -2.47 2.60 -21.64
CA ILE A 177 -1.04 2.39 -21.40
C ILE A 177 -0.30 2.67 -22.72
N ASN A 178 0.76 3.47 -22.66
CA ASN A 178 1.53 3.96 -23.82
C ASN A 178 0.71 4.79 -24.84
N ASP A 179 -0.41 5.39 -24.44
CA ASP A 179 -1.17 6.30 -25.30
C ASP A 179 -0.65 7.74 -25.21
N TYR A 180 0.22 8.11 -26.14
CA TYR A 180 0.79 9.45 -26.26
C TYR A 180 -0.24 10.51 -26.67
N SER A 181 -1.41 10.12 -27.21
CA SER A 181 -2.49 11.08 -27.46
C SER A 181 -3.20 11.53 -26.18
N ARG A 182 -2.98 10.80 -25.07
CA ARG A 182 -3.56 11.06 -23.75
C ARG A 182 -5.08 11.10 -23.77
N THR A 183 -5.71 10.30 -24.62
CA THR A 183 -7.16 10.31 -24.78
C THR A 183 -7.79 9.63 -23.56
N PRO A 184 -8.57 10.34 -22.73
CA PRO A 184 -9.20 9.73 -21.56
C PRO A 184 -10.17 8.64 -21.99
N THR A 185 -10.15 7.51 -21.28
CA THR A 185 -11.13 6.45 -21.48
C THR A 185 -12.37 6.69 -20.59
N THR A 186 -13.37 5.82 -20.70
CA THR A 186 -14.57 5.95 -19.85
C THR A 186 -14.25 5.62 -18.39
N ASN A 187 -14.52 6.55 -17.47
CA ASN A 187 -14.51 6.24 -16.04
C ASN A 187 -15.79 5.50 -15.63
N HIS A 188 -15.66 4.23 -15.24
CA HIS A 188 -16.77 3.38 -14.81
C HIS A 188 -17.11 3.45 -13.32
N PHE A 189 -16.34 4.16 -12.50
CA PHE A 189 -16.53 4.21 -11.06
C PHE A 189 -17.16 5.52 -10.59
N SER A 190 -18.12 5.44 -9.67
CA SER A 190 -18.61 6.59 -8.91
C SER A 190 -17.71 6.88 -7.70
N LEU A 191 -17.06 5.84 -7.16
CA LEU A 191 -16.09 5.94 -6.09
C LEU A 191 -15.08 4.81 -6.22
N PHE A 192 -13.80 5.09 -5.98
CA PHE A 192 -12.83 4.09 -5.59
C PHE A 192 -11.84 4.70 -4.61
N THR A 193 -11.43 3.96 -3.59
CA THR A 193 -10.59 4.48 -2.50
C THR A 193 -9.74 3.40 -1.85
N SER A 194 -8.65 3.83 -1.23
CA SER A 194 -7.81 3.00 -0.36
C SER A 194 -8.48 2.78 0.99
N LEU A 195 -8.36 1.58 1.55
CA LEU A 195 -8.81 1.23 2.90
C LEU A 195 -7.64 1.20 3.90
N ASN A 196 -6.52 0.63 3.47
CA ASN A 196 -5.28 0.56 4.23
C ASN A 196 -4.08 0.57 3.27
N HIS A 197 -2.87 0.61 3.81
CA HIS A 197 -1.64 0.37 3.06
C HIS A 197 -0.54 -0.11 3.99
N THR A 198 0.10 -1.22 3.66
CA THR A 198 1.23 -1.78 4.41
C THR A 198 2.46 -1.81 3.53
N ILE A 199 3.61 -1.41 4.07
CA ILE A 199 4.91 -1.43 3.41
C ILE A 199 5.89 -2.20 4.29
N ARG A 200 6.62 -3.15 3.71
CA ARG A 200 7.82 -3.78 4.27
C ARG A 200 9.02 -3.36 3.44
N PHE A 201 10.02 -2.76 4.08
CA PHE A 201 11.31 -2.47 3.48
C PHE A 201 12.21 -3.69 3.55
N HIS A 202 12.84 -4.03 2.43
CA HIS A 202 13.83 -5.11 2.32
C HIS A 202 15.24 -4.56 2.13
N LEU A 203 15.35 -3.34 1.59
CA LEU A 203 16.58 -2.55 1.56
C LEU A 203 16.41 -1.30 2.40
N HIS A 204 17.44 -0.99 3.19
CA HIS A 204 17.49 0.20 4.05
C HIS A 204 18.57 1.20 3.59
N GLU A 205 19.39 0.81 2.61
CA GLU A 205 20.45 1.61 2.01
C GLU A 205 20.71 1.20 0.55
N GLY A 206 21.56 1.97 -0.15
CA GLY A 206 22.02 1.61 -1.49
C GLY A 206 20.97 1.74 -2.60
N PHE A 207 19.91 2.52 -2.39
CA PHE A 207 18.95 2.92 -3.42
C PHE A 207 18.63 4.41 -3.28
N ARG A 208 18.10 5.01 -4.35
CA ARG A 208 17.54 6.35 -4.33
C ARG A 208 16.12 6.38 -4.89
N ALA A 209 15.24 7.12 -4.24
CA ALA A 209 13.84 7.28 -4.65
C ALA A 209 13.65 8.26 -5.83
N ASP A 210 14.66 9.07 -6.12
CA ASP A 210 14.76 9.92 -7.31
C ASP A 210 15.60 9.28 -8.44
N GLU A 211 15.93 7.99 -8.31
CA GLU A 211 16.34 7.14 -9.41
C GLU A 211 15.14 6.31 -9.89
N LEU A 212 15.25 5.81 -11.13
CA LEU A 212 14.20 5.00 -11.73
C LEU A 212 13.93 3.75 -10.88
N CYS A 213 12.68 3.61 -10.46
CA CYS A 213 12.16 2.43 -9.77
C CYS A 213 11.10 1.76 -10.64
N TYR A 214 11.01 0.43 -10.56
CA TYR A 214 9.92 -0.35 -11.16
C TYR A 214 8.92 -0.77 -10.09
N VAL A 215 7.64 -0.53 -10.35
CA VAL A 215 6.53 -0.96 -9.48
C VAL A 215 5.75 -2.04 -10.21
N GLU A 216 5.76 -3.24 -9.63
CA GLU A 216 4.99 -4.38 -10.10
C GLU A 216 3.78 -4.56 -9.20
N VAL A 217 2.59 -4.63 -9.78
CA VAL A 217 1.33 -4.73 -9.04
C VAL A 217 0.51 -5.90 -9.56
N ASN A 218 -0.02 -6.71 -8.66
CA ASN A 218 -1.04 -7.71 -8.96
C ASN A 218 -2.28 -7.49 -8.07
N SER A 219 -3.39 -8.12 -8.46
CA SER A 219 -4.59 -8.20 -7.63
C SER A 219 -5.02 -9.66 -7.52
N PRO A 220 -4.69 -10.34 -6.41
CA PRO A 220 -5.01 -11.77 -6.26
C PRO A 220 -6.50 -12.00 -5.96
N TRP A 221 -7.23 -10.99 -5.51
CA TRP A 221 -8.62 -11.13 -5.09
C TRP A 221 -9.42 -9.86 -5.27
N THR A 222 -10.63 -10.00 -5.81
CA THR A 222 -11.65 -8.94 -5.87
C THR A 222 -13.03 -9.53 -5.59
N SER A 223 -13.77 -8.98 -4.63
CA SER A 223 -15.17 -9.36 -4.39
C SER A 223 -15.87 -8.35 -3.50
N LYS A 224 -17.22 -8.30 -3.57
CA LYS A 224 -18.07 -7.47 -2.70
C LYS A 224 -17.57 -6.02 -2.61
N ARG A 225 -17.29 -5.41 -3.78
CA ARG A 225 -16.77 -4.03 -3.91
C ARG A 225 -15.38 -3.80 -3.31
N ARG A 226 -14.63 -4.86 -2.98
CA ARG A 226 -13.27 -4.76 -2.46
C ARG A 226 -12.28 -5.46 -3.37
N ALA A 227 -11.02 -5.05 -3.27
CA ALA A 227 -9.90 -5.77 -3.85
C ALA A 227 -8.70 -5.75 -2.91
N GLU A 228 -7.89 -6.80 -3.03
CA GLU A 228 -6.51 -6.82 -2.55
C GLU A 228 -5.58 -6.42 -3.69
N VAL A 229 -4.64 -5.54 -3.38
CA VAL A 229 -3.56 -5.11 -4.24
C VAL A 229 -2.26 -5.51 -3.56
N GLN A 230 -1.39 -6.25 -4.24
CA GLN A 230 -0.03 -6.49 -3.76
C GLN A 230 0.93 -5.86 -4.74
N SER A 231 1.91 -5.11 -4.24
CA SER A 231 2.93 -4.49 -5.08
C SER A 231 4.34 -4.75 -4.58
N ARG A 232 5.30 -4.67 -5.49
CA ARG A 232 6.73 -4.75 -5.21
C ARG A 232 7.42 -3.62 -5.93
N ILE A 233 8.34 -2.96 -5.22
CA ILE A 233 9.13 -1.84 -5.74
C ILE A 233 10.56 -2.33 -5.89
N PHE A 234 11.09 -2.23 -7.10
CA PHE A 234 12.45 -2.61 -7.44
C PHE A 234 13.23 -1.37 -7.87
N THR A 235 14.53 -1.36 -7.61
CA THR A 235 15.46 -0.40 -8.22
C THR A 235 15.57 -0.65 -9.73
N GLY A 236 16.14 0.30 -10.48
CA GLY A 236 16.41 0.15 -11.92
C GLY A 236 17.29 -1.05 -12.26
N ASP A 237 18.20 -1.44 -11.35
CA ASP A 237 19.03 -2.65 -11.46
C ASP A 237 18.37 -3.93 -10.92
N GLY A 238 17.10 -3.88 -10.53
CA GLY A 238 16.28 -5.05 -10.21
C GLY A 238 16.33 -5.55 -8.76
N ARG A 239 16.94 -4.80 -7.84
CA ARG A 239 16.94 -5.16 -6.41
C ARG A 239 15.60 -4.79 -5.77
N LEU A 240 15.02 -5.71 -5.01
CA LEU A 240 13.74 -5.50 -4.32
C LEU A 240 13.90 -4.53 -3.15
N VAL A 241 13.33 -3.33 -3.26
CA VAL A 241 13.35 -2.30 -2.21
C VAL A 241 12.28 -2.55 -1.17
N ALA A 242 11.04 -2.74 -1.60
CA ALA A 242 9.89 -2.87 -0.71
C ALA A 242 8.78 -3.75 -1.29
N SER A 243 8.00 -4.39 -0.41
CA SER A 243 6.73 -5.04 -0.75
C SER A 243 5.59 -4.31 -0.06
N CYS A 244 4.46 -4.18 -0.75
CA CYS A 244 3.27 -3.54 -0.21
C CYS A 244 2.02 -4.41 -0.37
N VAL A 245 1.07 -4.22 0.55
CA VAL A 245 -0.27 -4.80 0.49
C VAL A 245 -1.29 -3.71 0.80
N GLN A 246 -2.33 -3.63 -0.01
CA GLN A 246 -3.35 -2.59 0.06
C GLN A 246 -4.75 -3.15 -0.20
N GLY A 247 -5.64 -2.91 0.76
CA GLY A 247 -7.06 -3.09 0.61
C GLY A 247 -7.68 -1.88 -0.08
N SER A 248 -8.60 -2.12 -1.00
CA SER A 248 -9.27 -1.07 -1.75
C SER A 248 -10.77 -1.34 -1.87
N TYR A 249 -11.54 -0.27 -2.10
CA TYR A 249 -12.99 -0.31 -2.24
C TYR A 249 -13.43 0.40 -3.53
N TYR A 250 -14.41 -0.16 -4.24
CA TYR A 250 -14.86 0.29 -5.56
C TYR A 250 -16.38 0.27 -5.68
N VAL A 251 -16.95 1.35 -6.21
CA VAL A 251 -18.37 1.47 -6.54
C VAL A 251 -18.49 1.80 -8.02
N LEU A 252 -19.11 0.91 -8.78
CA LEU A 252 -19.42 1.13 -10.19
C LEU A 252 -20.58 2.11 -10.34
N LYS A 253 -20.57 2.91 -11.42
CA LYS A 253 -21.74 3.71 -11.83
C LYS A 253 -22.90 2.78 -12.23
N GLU A 254 -24.14 3.21 -11.98
CA GLU A 254 -25.34 2.42 -12.26
C GLU A 254 -25.43 1.96 -13.73
N GLY A 255 -26.03 0.79 -13.96
CA GLY A 255 -26.21 0.20 -15.30
C GLY A 255 -25.07 -0.69 -15.81
N LYS A 256 -23.96 -0.85 -15.06
CA LYS A 256 -22.88 -1.79 -15.39
C LYS A 256 -22.89 -2.98 -14.43
N ARG A 257 -23.28 -4.17 -14.92
CA ARG A 257 -22.95 -5.42 -14.23
C ARG A 257 -21.44 -5.64 -14.40
N GLY A 258 -20.73 -5.94 -13.32
CA GLY A 258 -19.35 -6.38 -13.44
C GLY A 258 -19.29 -7.56 -14.40
N PHE A 259 -18.35 -7.57 -15.33
CA PHE A 259 -18.10 -8.77 -16.13
C PHE A 259 -17.71 -9.86 -15.14
N GLN A 260 -18.57 -10.86 -14.94
CA GLN A 260 -18.14 -12.08 -14.28
C GLN A 260 -17.16 -12.72 -15.27
N ALA A 261 -15.87 -12.65 -15.00
CA ALA A 261 -14.95 -13.61 -15.58
C ALA A 261 -15.58 -14.98 -15.34
N SER A 262 -15.85 -15.73 -16.42
CA SER A 262 -16.45 -17.05 -16.33
C SER A 262 -15.67 -17.84 -15.29
N MET A 263 -16.28 -18.06 -14.12
CA MET A 263 -15.81 -19.13 -13.26
C MET A 263 -15.91 -20.37 -14.13
N ALA A 264 -14.78 -20.99 -14.44
CA ALA A 264 -14.79 -22.41 -14.76
C ALA A 264 -15.62 -23.04 -13.63
N SER A 265 -16.76 -23.61 -14.02
CA SER A 265 -17.71 -24.25 -13.14
C SER A 265 -17.07 -25.52 -12.60
N ASP A 266 -16.15 -25.37 -11.66
CA ASP A 266 -15.86 -26.45 -10.73
C ASP A 266 -16.90 -26.32 -9.63
N ASN A 267 -17.90 -27.20 -9.71
CA ASN A 267 -18.81 -27.51 -8.63
C ASN A 267 -17.98 -27.83 -7.37
N LEU A 268 -17.72 -26.82 -6.56
CA LEU A 268 -17.46 -27.00 -5.14
C LEU A 268 -18.80 -26.82 -4.48
N ASP A 269 -19.41 -27.95 -4.13
CA ASP A 269 -20.62 -28.03 -3.32
C ASP A 269 -20.46 -27.18 -2.06
N VAL A 270 -21.06 -25.99 -2.08
CA VAL A 270 -21.18 -25.09 -0.93
C VAL A 270 -22.35 -25.59 -0.08
N GLU A 271 -22.28 -26.84 0.39
CA GLU A 271 -23.25 -27.41 1.35
C GLU A 271 -22.60 -27.90 2.65
N TRP A 272 -21.27 -27.81 2.78
CA TRP A 272 -20.58 -28.12 4.04
C TRP A 272 -19.88 -26.90 4.62
N MET A 273 -20.61 -26.12 5.44
CA MET A 273 -20.12 -25.32 6.59
C MET A 273 -21.20 -24.41 7.22
N ALA A 274 -22.49 -24.66 7.00
CA ALA A 274 -23.58 -23.86 7.58
C ALA A 274 -24.39 -24.58 8.69
N SER A 275 -23.89 -25.69 9.24
CA SER A 275 -24.62 -26.46 10.25
C SER A 275 -23.75 -26.91 11.43
N SER A 276 -23.13 -25.98 12.18
CA SER A 276 -22.71 -26.24 13.58
C SER A 276 -22.22 -25.01 14.36
N LEU A 277 -22.70 -23.80 14.09
CA LEU A 277 -22.41 -22.65 14.95
C LEU A 277 -23.71 -21.97 15.37
N ASP A 278 -24.31 -22.52 16.41
CA ASP A 278 -25.39 -21.91 17.17
C ASP A 278 -24.81 -20.83 18.10
N PHE A 279 -25.04 -19.57 17.76
CA PHE A 279 -24.61 -18.42 18.58
C PHE A 279 -25.66 -17.98 19.61
N THR A 280 -26.75 -18.73 19.80
CA THR A 280 -27.83 -18.35 20.75
C THR A 280 -27.43 -18.41 22.23
N GLY A 281 -26.21 -18.86 22.55
CA GLY A 281 -25.68 -18.94 23.92
C GLY A 281 -24.54 -17.98 24.27
N VAL A 282 -24.09 -17.09 23.37
CA VAL A 282 -23.00 -16.15 23.68
C VAL A 282 -23.57 -14.91 24.37
N GLN A 283 -23.52 -14.89 25.71
CA GLN A 283 -23.81 -13.67 26.46
C GLN A 283 -22.82 -12.56 26.04
N PRO A 284 -23.28 -11.33 25.80
CA PRO A 284 -22.39 -10.20 25.57
C PRO A 284 -21.48 -10.05 26.78
N LEU A 285 -20.16 -10.07 26.59
CA LEU A 285 -19.24 -9.60 27.62
C LEU A 285 -19.58 -8.13 27.88
N ALA A 286 -19.98 -7.81 29.10
CA ALA A 286 -20.14 -6.43 29.54
C ALA A 286 -18.82 -5.69 29.30
N LEU A 287 -18.86 -4.68 28.44
CA LEU A 287 -17.76 -3.73 28.29
C LEU A 287 -17.62 -2.99 29.61
N VAL A 288 -16.62 -3.37 30.41
CA VAL A 288 -16.21 -2.59 31.58
C VAL A 288 -15.52 -1.34 31.04
N PRO A 289 -16.01 -0.11 31.34
CA PRO A 289 -15.33 1.10 30.92
C PRO A 289 -13.92 1.14 31.54
N PRO A 290 -12.90 1.65 30.82
CA PRO A 290 -11.53 1.59 31.30
C PRO A 290 -11.37 2.48 32.55
N GLY A 291 -11.06 1.87 33.69
CA GLY A 291 -10.45 2.55 34.83
C GLY A 291 -8.97 2.83 34.56
N PRO A 292 -8.35 3.79 35.27
CA PRO A 292 -6.97 4.16 35.04
C PRO A 292 -6.04 3.08 35.59
N GLY A 293 -5.35 2.35 34.71
CA GLY A 293 -4.27 1.43 35.07
C GLY A 293 -4.47 0.01 34.53
N SER A 294 -3.61 -0.35 33.56
CA SER A 294 -3.28 -1.70 33.09
C SER A 294 -4.44 -2.66 32.76
N THR A 295 -4.70 -2.85 31.47
CA THR A 295 -5.52 -3.99 30.99
C THR A 295 -4.60 -5.14 30.57
N GLN A 296 -4.47 -6.15 31.42
CA GLN A 296 -4.08 -7.49 30.98
C GLN A 296 -5.25 -8.09 30.19
N TYR A 297 -5.04 -8.41 28.92
CA TYR A 297 -5.98 -9.20 28.14
C TYR A 297 -5.78 -10.68 28.47
N SER A 298 -6.86 -11.39 28.83
CA SER A 298 -6.85 -12.83 29.08
C SER A 298 -7.18 -13.62 27.80
N GLU A 299 -6.39 -14.67 27.55
CA GLU A 299 -6.47 -15.60 26.40
C GLU A 299 -7.72 -16.49 26.43
N ARG A 300 -8.94 -15.92 26.30
CA ARG A 300 -10.17 -16.73 26.23
C ARG A 300 -10.88 -16.74 24.87
N PHE A 301 -10.35 -16.04 23.87
CA PHE A 301 -11.01 -15.97 22.56
C PHE A 301 -10.62 -17.11 21.62
N LEU A 302 -9.42 -17.69 21.76
CA LEU A 302 -8.93 -18.73 20.86
C LEU A 302 -9.48 -20.14 21.14
N SER A 303 -10.12 -20.39 22.30
CA SER A 303 -10.64 -21.71 22.66
C SER A 303 -12.05 -22.01 22.11
N LYS A 304 -12.60 -21.12 21.28
CA LYS A 304 -13.94 -21.25 20.67
C LYS A 304 -13.95 -21.10 19.14
N LEU A 305 -12.78 -21.06 18.51
CA LEU A 305 -12.61 -21.26 17.06
C LEU A 305 -12.26 -22.73 16.82
#